data_AF-A0A653F2X1-F1
#
_entry.id   AF-A0A653F2X1-F1
#
_cell.length_a   1.000
_cell.length_b   1.000
_cell.length_c   1.000
_cell.angle_alpha   90.00
_cell.angle_beta   90.00
_cell.angle_gamma   90.00
#
_symmetry.space_group_name_H-M   'P 1'
#
loop_
_entity.id
_entity.type
_entity.pdbx_description
1 polymer ?
#
loop_
_entity_poly.entity_id
_entity_poly.type
_entity_poly.pdbx_seq_one_letter_code
_entity_poly.pdbx_strand_id
1 'polypeptide(L)'
;MLTRVGRALPQLLAGDIPTSKALGDAEYCTTIGLDSPADERAAKATFLRWIWYAVRREGLHLKGADDDFRALCGIHWLLQDA
;
A
#
# COMPACT_ATOMS: atom_id res chain seq x y z
N MET A 1 7.90 5.11 -6.59
CA MET A 1 8.25 3.75 -6.12
C MET A 1 7.05 3.05 -5.45
N LEU A 2 6.40 3.64 -4.44
CA LEU A 2 5.24 3.06 -3.73
C LEU A 2 4.09 2.60 -4.66
N THR A 3 3.60 3.47 -5.54
CA THR A 3 2.59 3.12 -6.57
C THR A 3 3.01 1.92 -7.43
N ARG A 4 4.28 1.82 -7.82
CA ARG A 4 4.79 0.70 -8.63
C ARG A 4 4.68 -0.64 -7.89
N VAL A 5 4.98 -0.65 -6.58
CA VAL A 5 4.86 -1.85 -5.76
C VAL A 5 3.40 -2.20 -5.51
N GLY A 6 2.53 -1.21 -5.30
CA GLY A 6 1.09 -1.44 -5.16
C GLY A 6 0.49 -2.09 -6.41
N ARG A 7 0.93 -1.66 -7.61
CA ARG A 7 0.46 -2.21 -8.90
C ARG A 7 0.82 -3.67 -9.13
N ALA A 8 1.78 -4.21 -8.39
CA ALA A 8 2.20 -5.59 -8.51
C ALA A 8 1.45 -6.54 -7.56
N LEU A 9 0.59 -6.02 -6.67
CA LEU A 9 -0.10 -6.85 -5.68
C LEU A 9 -1.09 -7.81 -6.37
N PRO A 10 -1.10 -9.08 -5.98
CA PRO A 10 -2.07 -10.04 -6.52
C PRO A 10 -3.51 -9.77 -6.05
N GLN A 11 -3.69 -9.06 -4.93
CA GLN A 11 -5.01 -8.67 -4.40
C GLN A 11 -5.56 -7.36 -5.01
N LEU A 12 -4.82 -6.73 -5.93
CA LEU A 12 -5.23 -5.47 -6.55
C LEU A 12 -6.50 -5.69 -7.37
N LEU A 13 -7.51 -4.86 -7.14
CA LEU A 13 -8.72 -4.82 -7.96
C LEU A 13 -8.36 -4.60 -9.44
N ALA A 14 -8.92 -5.42 -10.32
CA ALA A 14 -8.63 -5.34 -11.75
C ALA A 14 -8.96 -3.94 -12.30
N GLY A 15 -7.96 -3.28 -12.89
CA GLY A 15 -8.10 -1.93 -13.45
C GLY A 15 -7.88 -0.79 -12.46
N ASP A 16 -7.73 -1.06 -11.17
CA ASP A 16 -7.40 -0.04 -10.19
C ASP A 16 -5.96 0.49 -10.34
N ILE A 17 -5.76 1.75 -9.97
CA ILE A 17 -4.45 2.41 -10.00
C ILE A 17 -4.12 2.90 -8.60
N PRO A 18 -3.20 2.21 -7.89
CA PRO A 18 -2.73 2.63 -6.59
C PRO A 18 -2.18 4.06 -6.60
N THR A 19 -2.57 4.85 -5.61
CA THR A 19 -2.11 6.24 -5.48
C THR A 19 -1.32 6.41 -4.19
N SER A 20 -0.24 7.19 -4.25
CA SER A 20 0.57 7.51 -3.08
C SER A 20 0.68 9.02 -2.91
N LYS A 21 0.41 9.51 -1.69
CA LYS A 21 0.57 10.91 -1.30
C LYS A 21 1.56 11.02 -0.15
N ALA A 22 2.46 12.00 -0.21
CA ALA A 22 3.31 12.34 0.93
C ALA A 22 2.45 13.04 1.99
N LEU A 23 2.63 12.66 3.26
CA LEU A 23 1.94 13.28 4.40
C LEU A 23 2.80 14.32 5.12
N GLY A 24 4.12 14.33 4.85
CA GLY A 24 5.10 15.11 5.61
C GLY A 24 5.93 14.18 6.52
N ASP A 25 7.02 14.68 7.10
CA ASP A 25 7.88 13.94 8.05
C ASP A 25 8.33 12.54 7.59
N ALA A 26 8.64 12.39 6.30
CA ALA A 26 8.97 11.11 5.66
C ALA A 26 7.84 10.05 5.71
N GLU A 27 6.61 10.44 6.01
CA GLU A 27 5.42 9.60 5.95
C GLU A 27 4.73 9.67 4.58
N TYR A 28 4.15 8.54 4.21
CA TYR A 28 3.40 8.38 2.97
C TYR A 28 2.12 7.62 3.23
N CYS A 29 1.04 8.06 2.59
CA CYS A 29 -0.20 7.31 2.48
C CYS A 29 -0.24 6.66 1.09
N THR A 30 -0.51 5.36 1.03
CA THR A 30 -0.85 4.69 -0.23
C THR A 30 -2.26 4.12 -0.16
N THR A 31 -3.07 4.44 -1.18
CA THR A 31 -4.42 3.92 -1.36
C THR A 31 -4.37 2.85 -2.46
N ILE A 32 -4.95 1.69 -2.17
CA ILE A 32 -4.95 0.50 -3.03
C ILE A 32 -6.36 -0.06 -3.01
N GLY A 33 -7.02 -0.15 -4.16
CA GLY A 33 -8.28 -0.85 -4.33
C GLY A 33 -8.06 -2.36 -4.28
N LEU A 34 -8.81 -3.05 -3.43
CA LEU A 34 -8.76 -4.50 -3.30
C LEU A 34 -10.03 -5.11 -3.89
N ASP A 35 -9.90 -6.30 -4.45
CA ASP A 35 -11.03 -7.04 -5.05
C ASP A 35 -12.02 -7.53 -3.97
N SER A 36 -11.52 -7.83 -2.76
CA SER A 36 -12.33 -8.27 -1.63
C SER A 36 -11.86 -7.66 -0.32
N PRO A 37 -12.79 -7.35 0.62
CA PRO A 37 -12.42 -6.95 1.98
C PRO A 37 -11.60 -7.97 2.74
N ALA A 38 -11.79 -9.26 2.44
CA ALA A 38 -11.07 -10.34 3.09
C ALA A 38 -9.55 -10.29 2.81
N ASP A 39 -9.16 -9.63 1.72
CA ASP A 39 -7.77 -9.57 1.26
C ASP A 39 -6.93 -8.49 1.94
N GLU A 40 -7.54 -7.59 2.72
CA GLU A 40 -6.86 -6.44 3.32
C GLU A 40 -5.59 -6.83 4.08
N ARG A 41 -5.69 -7.83 4.96
CA ARG A 41 -4.56 -8.28 5.77
C ARG A 41 -3.44 -8.86 4.91
N ALA A 42 -3.78 -9.66 3.90
CA ALA A 42 -2.82 -10.29 3.00
C ALA A 42 -2.13 -9.25 2.10
N ALA A 43 -2.90 -8.32 1.54
CA ALA A 43 -2.41 -7.23 0.71
C ALA A 43 -1.45 -6.33 1.50
N LYS A 44 -1.83 -5.93 2.72
CA LYS A 44 -1.00 -5.10 3.60
C LYS A 44 0.33 -5.75 3.94
N ALA A 45 0.33 -7.01 4.37
CA ALA A 45 1.55 -7.74 4.72
C ALA A 45 2.49 -7.88 3.51
N THR A 46 1.94 -8.20 2.34
CA THR A 46 2.70 -8.34 1.09
C THR A 46 3.30 -7.01 0.66
N PHE A 47 2.48 -5.95 0.65
CA PHE A 47 2.90 -4.60 0.26
C PHE A 47 4.05 -4.08 1.11
N LEU A 48 3.93 -4.19 2.43
CA LEU A 48 4.96 -3.75 3.37
C LEU A 48 6.28 -4.50 3.19
N ARG A 49 6.20 -5.84 3.09
CA ARG A 49 7.36 -6.67 2.83
C ARG A 49 8.06 -6.26 1.53
N TRP A 50 7.29 -6.04 0.47
CA TRP A 50 7.85 -5.66 -0.83
C TRP A 50 8.46 -4.26 -0.83
N ILE A 51 7.84 -3.29 -0.13
CA ILE A 51 8.42 -1.96 0.05
C ILE A 51 9.75 -2.06 0.76
N TRP A 52 9.82 -2.80 1.86
CA TRP A 52 11.06 -2.97 2.62
C TRP A 52 12.21 -3.49 1.73
N TYR A 53 11.92 -4.47 0.88
CA TYR A 53 12.89 -4.97 -0.10
C TYR A 53 13.19 -3.99 -1.24
N ALA A 54 12.22 -3.21 -1.71
CA ALA A 54 12.43 -2.25 -2.79
C ALA A 54 13.27 -1.07 -2.31
N VAL A 55 12.94 -0.49 -1.16
CA VAL A 55 13.68 0.57 -0.48
C VAL A 55 15.13 0.17 -0.26
N ARG A 56 15.35 -1.03 0.28
CA ARG A 56 16.71 -1.53 0.55
C ARG A 56 17.51 -1.76 -0.74
N ARG A 57 16.85 -2.20 -1.82
CA ARG A 57 17.49 -2.32 -3.15
C ARG A 57 17.81 -0.96 -3.78
N GLU A 58 17.06 0.08 -3.44
CA GLU A 58 17.28 1.45 -3.90
C GLU A 58 18.19 2.26 -2.94
N GLY A 59 18.74 1.66 -1.88
CA GLY A 59 19.60 2.34 -0.90
C GLY A 59 18.86 3.37 -0.04
N LEU A 60 17.53 3.31 -0.01
CA LEU A 60 16.67 4.21 0.76
C LEU A 60 16.49 3.67 2.19
N HIS A 61 16.11 4.55 3.12
CA HIS A 61 15.80 4.18 4.51
C HIS A 61 14.38 4.63 4.85
N LEU A 62 13.54 3.72 5.34
CA LEU A 62 12.28 4.08 6.00
C LEU A 62 12.64 4.62 7.39
N LYS A 63 12.23 5.85 7.69
CA LYS A 63 12.42 6.48 9.01
C LYS A 63 11.19 6.18 9.87
N GLY A 64 11.40 5.90 11.16
CA GLY A 64 10.31 5.80 12.14
C GLY A 64 9.37 4.58 12.03
N ALA A 65 9.72 3.56 11.22
CA ALA A 65 8.93 2.33 11.17
C ALA A 65 9.14 1.50 12.45
N ASP A 66 8.45 1.88 13.53
CA ASP A 66 8.07 0.93 14.58
C ASP A 66 7.06 -0.06 13.97
N ASP A 67 6.98 -1.29 14.47
CA ASP A 67 6.17 -2.37 13.89
C ASP A 67 4.65 -2.11 13.93
N ASP A 68 4.22 -0.90 14.30
CA ASP A 68 2.85 -0.39 14.18
C ASP A 68 2.57 0.11 12.75
N PHE A 69 2.38 -0.87 11.88
CA PHE A 69 2.17 -0.67 10.44
C PHE A 69 0.84 0.04 10.13
N ARG A 70 0.83 1.37 10.04
CA ARG A 70 -0.31 2.16 9.52
C ARG A 70 -0.04 2.60 8.06
N ALA A 71 -0.10 1.66 7.11
CA ALA A 71 0.16 1.96 5.68
C ALA A 71 -1.09 2.02 4.78
N LEU A 72 -2.30 1.86 5.33
CA LEU A 72 -3.54 1.98 4.58
C LEU A 72 -4.34 3.16 5.15
N CYS A 73 -4.34 4.28 4.45
CA CYS A 73 -5.28 5.37 4.73
C CYS A 73 -6.45 5.18 3.79
N GLY A 74 -7.54 4.65 4.35
CA GLY A 74 -8.82 4.43 3.68
C GLY A 74 -8.78 3.32 2.65
N ILE A 75 -9.40 2.19 2.97
CA ILE A 75 -9.96 1.32 1.93
C ILE A 75 -11.21 2.07 1.48
N HIS A 76 -11.15 2.74 0.33
CA HIS A 76 -12.38 3.21 -0.28
C HIS A 76 -13.06 1.96 -0.82
N TRP A 77 -13.97 1.39 -0.03
CA TRP A 77 -14.97 0.49 -0.56
C TRP A 77 -15.71 1.29 -1.63
N LEU A 78 -15.47 0.98 -2.90
CA LEU A 78 -16.43 1.34 -3.92
C LEU A 78 -17.70 0.56 -3.58
N LEU A 79 -18.51 1.21 -2.76
CA LEU A 79 -19.93 1.02 -2.68
C LEU A 79 -20.47 1.26 -4.10
N GLN A 80 -20.39 0.24 -4.96
CA GLN A 80 -21.44 0.02 -5.94
C GLN A 80 -22.61 -0.59 -5.16
N ASP A 81 -23.25 0.23 -4.33
CA ASP A 81 -24.61 -0.04 -3.90
C ASP A 81 -25.51 0.27 -5.10
N ALA A 82 -26.17 -0.78 -5.60
CA ALA A 82 -27.42 -0.83 -6.37
C ALA A 82 -27.51 -0.06 -7.71
#